data_AF-A0AAX1J727-F1
#
_entry.id   AF-A0AAX1J727-F1
#
_cell.length_a   1.000
_cell.length_b   1.000
_cell.length_c   1.000
_cell.angle_alpha   90.00
_cell.angle_beta   90.00
_cell.angle_gamma   90.00
#
_symmetry.space_group_name_H-M   'P 1'
#
loop_
_entity.id
_entity.type
_entity.pdbx_description
1 polymer ?
#
loop_
_entity_poly.entity_id
_entity_poly.type
_entity_poly.pdbx_seq_one_letter_code
_entity_poly.pdbx_strand_id
1 'polypeptide(L)'
;MLSEHGVTIAPRTFYAWLARPPRSAPALWDPVITEVLAGYYEPDEHGRRKPESLYGATKMWAHLQHQGIAVARCTVERLMRAQRWRGVTRRKKVRTTVVDPAAARAADLVKRQFRVPAPTALLVADFT
;
A
#
# COMPACT_ATOMS: atom_id res chain seq x y z
N MET A 1 -12.67 -0.90 34.24
CA MET A 1 -11.59 -1.92 34.05
C MET A 1 -11.90 -2.80 32.85
N LEU A 2 -10.89 -3.38 32.17
CA LEU A 2 -11.13 -4.25 30.98
C LEU A 2 -12.06 -5.44 31.25
N SER A 3 -12.12 -5.90 32.50
CA SER A 3 -13.04 -6.91 33.01
C SER A 3 -14.52 -6.48 32.94
N GLU A 4 -14.81 -5.18 33.01
CA GLU A 4 -16.17 -4.60 32.93
C GLU A 4 -16.70 -4.55 31.50
N HIS A 5 -15.83 -4.73 30.50
CA HIS A 5 -16.17 -4.73 29.08
C HIS A 5 -16.26 -6.14 28.48
N GLY A 6 -16.31 -7.19 29.32
CA GLY A 6 -16.46 -8.58 28.88
C GLY A 6 -15.24 -9.18 28.17
N VAL A 7 -14.07 -8.53 28.25
CA VAL A 7 -12.85 -9.01 27.60
C VAL A 7 -12.17 -10.06 28.49
N THR A 8 -12.00 -11.28 27.97
CA THR A 8 -11.37 -12.44 28.66
C THR A 8 -9.84 -12.32 28.75
N ILE A 9 -9.30 -11.12 28.88
CA ILE A 9 -7.86 -10.87 29.04
C ILE A 9 -7.64 -10.22 30.39
N ALA A 10 -6.80 -10.83 31.23
CA ALA A 10 -6.49 -10.25 32.53
C ALA A 10 -5.86 -8.85 32.36
N PRO A 11 -6.31 -7.82 33.12
CA PRO A 11 -5.80 -6.45 32.98
C PRO A 11 -4.28 -6.36 33.08
N ARG A 12 -3.66 -7.13 33.98
CA ARG A 12 -2.20 -7.19 34.14
C ARG A 12 -1.49 -7.64 32.86
N THR A 13 -2.06 -8.60 32.13
CA THR A 13 -1.50 -9.10 30.88
C THR A 13 -1.62 -8.05 29.77
N PHE A 14 -2.75 -7.34 29.71
CA PHE A 14 -2.95 -6.24 28.76
C PHE A 14 -1.93 -5.12 28.98
N TYR A 15 -1.80 -4.61 30.20
CA TYR A 15 -0.86 -3.51 30.49
C TYR A 15 0.60 -3.97 30.39
N ALA A 16 0.92 -5.22 30.73
CA ALA A 16 2.25 -5.77 30.50
C ALA A 16 2.58 -5.89 28.99
N TRP A 17 1.60 -6.22 28.15
CA TRP A 17 1.78 -6.21 26.70
C TRP A 17 1.96 -4.79 26.16
N LEU A 18 1.15 -3.84 26.63
CA LEU A 18 1.22 -2.43 26.24
C LEU A 18 2.57 -1.80 26.59
N ALA A 19 3.13 -2.16 27.75
CA ALA A 19 4.41 -1.64 28.23
C ALA A 19 5.65 -2.37 27.67
N ARG A 20 5.48 -3.42 26.83
CA ARG A 20 6.63 -4.14 26.28
C ARG A 20 7.41 -3.23 25.32
N PRO A 21 8.73 -3.07 25.52
CA PRO A 21 9.56 -2.38 24.54
C PRO A 21 9.58 -3.16 23.21
N PRO A 22 9.83 -2.47 22.09
CA PRO A 22 9.99 -3.10 20.79
C PRO A 22 11.01 -4.23 20.84
N ARG A 23 10.58 -5.43 20.45
CA ARG A 23 11.32 -6.68 20.69
C ARG A 23 12.36 -6.99 19.61
N SER A 24 12.38 -6.24 18.51
CA SER A 24 13.22 -6.52 17.35
C SER A 24 14.05 -5.30 16.96
N ALA A 25 15.26 -5.52 16.45
CA ALA A 25 16.12 -4.45 15.99
C ALA A 25 15.43 -3.49 14.99
N PRO A 26 14.63 -3.94 13.99
CA PRO A 26 13.88 -3.04 13.13
C PRO A 26 12.96 -2.08 13.89
N ALA A 27 12.32 -2.53 14.96
CA ALA A 27 11.40 -1.69 15.72
C ALA A 27 12.11 -0.58 16.53
N LEU A 28 13.43 -0.65 16.71
CA LEU A 28 14.24 0.44 17.25
C LEU A 28 14.76 1.38 16.15
N TRP A 29 15.09 0.85 14.98
CA TRP A 29 15.67 1.63 13.87
C TRP A 29 14.63 2.32 12.99
N ASP A 30 13.44 1.75 12.85
CA ASP A 30 12.33 2.30 12.08
C ASP A 30 12.00 3.75 12.41
N PRO A 31 11.84 4.17 13.69
CA PRO A 31 11.58 5.58 13.99
C PRO A 31 12.73 6.49 13.55
N VAL A 32 13.99 6.07 13.73
CA VAL A 32 15.16 6.83 13.29
C VAL A 32 15.15 7.02 11.76
N ILE A 33 14.91 5.95 11.00
CA ILE A 33 14.81 6.04 9.55
C ILE A 33 13.59 6.87 9.12
N THR A 34 12.50 6.82 9.89
CA THR A 34 11.31 7.63 9.62
C THR A 34 11.62 9.11 9.74
N GLU A 35 12.37 9.55 10.76
CA GLU A 35 12.83 10.94 10.90
C GLU A 35 13.73 11.36 9.73
N VAL A 36 14.68 10.51 9.32
CA VAL A 36 15.51 10.78 8.13
C VAL A 36 14.64 10.98 6.89
N LEU A 37 13.66 10.10 6.66
CA LEU A 37 12.74 10.20 5.53
C LEU A 37 11.84 11.44 5.63
N ALA A 38 11.37 11.79 6.83
CA ALA A 38 10.57 12.99 7.08
C ALA A 38 11.32 14.24 6.64
N GLY A 39 12.62 14.34 6.94
CA GLY A 39 13.49 15.44 6.50
C GLY A 39 13.63 15.59 4.97
N TYR A 40 13.20 14.61 4.17
CA TYR A 40 13.10 14.74 2.71
C TYR A 40 11.67 15.04 2.23
N TYR A 41 10.66 14.38 2.81
CA TYR A 41 9.29 14.41 2.29
C TYR A 41 8.39 15.47 2.95
N GLU A 42 8.69 15.88 4.18
CA GLU A 42 7.95 16.91 4.87
C GLU A 42 8.43 18.31 4.44
N PRO A 43 7.52 19.30 4.41
CA PRO A 43 7.90 20.68 4.11
C PRO A 43 8.76 21.26 5.23
N ASP A 44 9.74 22.08 4.87
CA ASP A 44 10.44 22.94 5.82
C ASP A 44 9.55 24.08 6.35
N GLU A 45 10.10 24.93 7.21
CA GLU A 45 9.43 26.10 7.78
C GLU A 45 8.85 27.06 6.70
N HIS A 46 9.39 27.02 5.49
CA HIS A 46 8.98 27.83 4.34
C HIS A 46 8.06 27.08 3.37
N GLY A 47 7.63 25.86 3.72
CA GLY A 47 6.77 25.01 2.91
C GLY A 47 7.46 24.34 1.72
N ARG A 48 8.79 24.44 1.61
CA ARG A 48 9.58 23.83 0.53
C ARG A 48 9.99 22.41 0.92
N ARG A 49 10.09 21.55 -0.10
CA ARG A 49 10.61 20.18 0.06
C ARG A 49 11.93 20.06 -0.68
N LYS A 50 12.79 19.18 -0.20
CA LYS A 50 14.03 18.87 -0.92
C LYS A 50 13.72 18.20 -2.27
N PRO A 51 14.58 18.33 -3.29
CA PRO A 51 14.39 17.69 -4.59
C PRO A 51 14.18 16.17 -4.52
N GLU A 52 14.79 15.51 -3.53
CA GLU A 52 14.68 14.08 -3.28
C GLU A 52 13.28 13.65 -2.84
N SER A 53 12.40 14.58 -2.42
CA SER A 53 10.98 14.32 -2.18
C SER A 53 10.25 13.76 -3.40
N LEU A 54 10.81 13.97 -4.60
CA LEU A 54 10.30 13.39 -5.85
C LEU A 54 10.61 11.90 -5.98
N TYR A 55 11.52 11.34 -5.18
CA TYR A 55 11.93 9.95 -5.27
C TYR A 55 10.86 9.01 -4.73
N GLY A 56 10.58 7.95 -5.48
CA GLY A 56 9.84 6.80 -4.98
C GLY A 56 10.76 5.89 -4.15
N ALA A 57 10.18 4.87 -3.50
CA ALA A 57 10.90 4.01 -2.57
C ALA A 57 12.21 3.42 -3.12
N THR A 58 12.22 2.94 -4.37
CA THR A 58 13.44 2.38 -4.98
C THR A 58 14.55 3.41 -5.16
N LYS A 59 14.21 4.64 -5.57
CA LYS A 59 15.18 5.73 -5.73
C LYS A 59 15.66 6.25 -4.37
N MET A 60 14.75 6.35 -3.41
CA MET A 60 15.08 6.78 -2.05
C MET A 60 15.98 5.75 -1.37
N TRP A 61 15.70 4.45 -1.52
CA TRP A 61 16.58 3.40 -1.03
C TRP A 61 17.99 3.51 -1.62
N ALA A 62 18.13 3.68 -2.94
CA ALA A 62 19.45 3.90 -3.55
C ALA A 62 20.13 5.17 -3.02
N HIS A 63 19.38 6.26 -2.86
CA HIS A 63 19.88 7.50 -2.28
C HIS A 63 20.43 7.30 -0.86
N LEU A 64 19.68 6.62 0.02
CA LEU A 64 20.12 6.31 1.38
C LEU A 64 21.39 5.45 1.39
N GLN A 65 21.50 4.45 0.50
CA GLN A 65 22.71 3.65 0.36
C GLN A 65 23.92 4.51 -0.06
N HIS A 66 23.74 5.47 -0.97
CA HIS A 66 24.79 6.42 -1.36
C HIS A 66 25.20 7.37 -0.23
N GLN A 67 24.30 7.66 0.71
CA GLN A 67 24.60 8.44 1.92
C GLN A 67 25.18 7.58 3.05
N GLY A 68 25.42 6.28 2.82
CA GLY A 68 25.97 5.35 3.81
C GLY A 68 24.96 4.81 4.82
N ILE A 69 23.67 5.04 4.62
CA ILE A 69 22.60 4.59 5.51
C ILE A 69 22.11 3.21 5.04
N ALA A 70 22.59 2.15 5.69
CA ALA A 70 22.24 0.77 5.35
C ALA A 70 20.82 0.42 5.79
N VAL A 71 19.87 0.39 4.84
CA VAL A 71 18.47 0.04 5.10
C VAL A 71 17.96 -0.93 4.04
N ALA A 72 17.21 -1.95 4.47
CA ALA A 72 16.55 -2.85 3.53
C ALA A 72 15.49 -2.10 2.70
N ARG A 73 15.42 -2.38 1.40
CA ARG A 73 14.46 -1.73 0.48
C ARG A 73 13.01 -1.85 0.96
N CYS A 74 12.64 -3.03 1.48
CA CYS A 74 11.30 -3.29 2.00
C CYS A 74 10.95 -2.44 3.24
N THR A 75 11.95 -2.03 4.04
CA THR A 75 11.76 -1.09 5.15
C THR A 75 11.41 0.29 4.63
N VAL A 76 12.15 0.81 3.64
CA VAL A 76 11.84 2.10 3.01
C VAL A 76 10.44 2.10 2.40
N GLU A 77 10.09 1.06 1.64
CA GLU A 77 8.76 0.89 1.06
C GLU A 77 7.64 0.89 2.13
N ARG A 78 7.84 0.14 3.21
CA ARG A 78 6.89 0.04 4.32
C ARG A 78 6.72 1.38 5.04
N LEU A 79 7.81 2.05 5.40
CA LEU A 79 7.78 3.33 6.13
C LEU A 79 7.14 4.43 5.28
N MET A 80 7.52 4.54 4.01
CA MET A 80 6.89 5.47 3.08
C MET A 80 5.39 5.20 2.94
N ARG A 81 4.97 3.93 2.87
CA ARG A 81 3.55 3.57 2.78
C ARG A 81 2.78 3.95 4.06
N ALA A 82 3.37 3.69 5.24
CA ALA A 82 2.77 4.03 6.52
C ALA A 82 2.55 5.55 6.68
N GLN A 83 3.54 6.34 6.28
CA GLN A 83 3.50 7.82 6.31
C GLN A 83 2.80 8.45 5.10
N ARG A 84 2.29 7.64 4.15
CA ARG A 84 1.70 8.07 2.87
C ARG A 84 2.62 8.93 2.00
N TRP A 85 3.93 8.85 2.18
CA TRP A 85 4.89 9.49 1.29
C TRP A 85 4.97 8.75 -0.05
N ARG A 86 5.00 9.52 -1.13
CA ARG A 86 5.02 8.97 -2.49
C ARG A 86 5.87 9.85 -3.38
N GLY A 87 6.81 9.23 -4.09
CA GLY A 87 7.56 9.90 -5.15
C GLY A 87 6.68 10.23 -6.36
N VAL A 88 7.19 11.13 -7.19
CA VAL A 88 6.53 11.55 -8.42
C VAL A 88 6.78 10.54 -9.52
N THR A 89 5.71 10.10 -10.17
CA THR A 89 5.76 9.22 -11.34
C THR A 89 5.26 9.99 -12.56
N ARG A 90 6.03 9.99 -13.65
CA ARG A 90 5.65 10.67 -14.90
C ARG A 90 4.53 9.97 -15.67
N ARG A 91 4.32 8.68 -15.40
CA ARG A 91 3.24 7.90 -16.03
C ARG A 91 1.89 8.39 -15.48
N LYS A 92 1.09 9.01 -16.34
CA LYS A 92 -0.34 9.18 -16.10
C LYS A 92 -1.02 7.83 -16.30
N LYS A 93 -1.99 7.50 -15.45
CA LYS A 93 -2.87 6.35 -15.69
C LYS A 93 -3.70 6.68 -16.94
N VAL A 94 -3.31 6.14 -18.08
CA VAL A 94 -4.07 6.28 -19.32
C VAL A 94 -5.29 5.38 -19.21
N ARG A 95 -6.48 5.98 -19.23
CA ARG A 95 -7.73 5.24 -19.40
C ARG A 95 -7.93 5.08 -20.90
N THR A 96 -7.48 3.95 -21.45
CA THR A 96 -7.53 3.66 -22.89
C THR A 96 -8.96 3.52 -23.40
N THR A 97 -9.85 3.00 -22.54
CA THR A 97 -11.23 2.70 -22.93
C THR A 97 -12.18 3.31 -21.90
N VAL A 98 -13.01 4.25 -22.35
CA VAL A 98 -14.20 4.69 -21.61
C VAL A 98 -15.36 3.91 -22.23
N VAL A 99 -15.98 3.03 -21.43
CA VAL A 99 -17.14 2.28 -21.87
C VAL A 99 -18.26 3.26 -22.19
N ASP A 100 -18.74 3.23 -23.43
CA ASP A 100 -19.97 3.91 -23.82
C ASP A 100 -21.17 3.06 -23.36
N PRO A 101 -22.00 3.55 -22.43
CA PRO A 101 -23.20 2.84 -21.99
C PRO A 101 -24.26 2.69 -23.10
N ALA A 102 -24.23 3.56 -24.12
CA ALA A 102 -25.17 3.56 -25.24
C ALA A 102 -24.68 2.72 -26.43
N ALA A 103 -23.43 2.23 -26.41
CA ALA A 103 -22.91 1.38 -27.46
C ALA A 103 -23.70 0.06 -27.54
N ALA A 104 -24.07 -0.31 -28.76
CA ALA A 104 -24.76 -1.56 -29.04
C ALA A 104 -23.91 -2.74 -28.51
N ARG A 105 -24.47 -3.48 -27.56
CA ARG A 105 -23.86 -4.70 -27.05
C ARG A 105 -24.28 -5.88 -27.91
N ALA A 106 -23.38 -6.85 -28.06
CA ALA A 106 -23.76 -8.15 -28.58
C ALA A 106 -24.94 -8.69 -27.75
N ALA A 107 -25.95 -9.22 -28.43
CA ALA A 107 -27.11 -9.77 -27.76
C ALA A 107 -26.66 -10.95 -26.88
N ASP A 108 -27.13 -10.97 -25.63
CA ASP A 108 -26.95 -12.13 -24.76
C ASP A 108 -27.90 -13.24 -25.20
N LEU A 109 -27.44 -14.05 -26.15
CA LEU A 109 -28.21 -15.14 -26.75
C LEU A 109 -28.59 -16.22 -25.73
N VAL A 110 -27.83 -16.33 -24.63
CA VAL A 110 -28.03 -17.34 -23.60
C VAL A 110 -28.74 -16.81 -22.37
N LYS A 111 -29.04 -15.50 -22.30
CA LYS A 111 -29.72 -14.85 -21.16
C LYS A 111 -29.08 -15.20 -19.82
N ARG A 112 -27.74 -15.26 -19.80
CA ARG A 112 -26.92 -15.71 -18.65
C ARG A 112 -27.21 -17.13 -18.13
N GLN A 113 -27.79 -18.01 -18.95
CA GLN A 113 -28.02 -19.41 -18.62
C GLN A 113 -26.89 -20.30 -19.14
N PHE A 114 -25.92 -20.59 -18.26
CA PHE A 114 -24.73 -21.39 -18.60
C PHE A 114 -24.87 -22.88 -18.25
N ARG A 115 -26.02 -23.28 -17.67
CA ARG A 115 -26.26 -24.68 -17.27
C ARG A 115 -26.72 -25.48 -18.49
N VAL A 116 -25.98 -26.53 -18.83
CA VAL A 116 -26.30 -27.45 -19.93
C VAL A 116 -26.30 -28.91 -19.47
N PRO A 117 -27.09 -29.79 -20.10
CA PRO A 117 -27.21 -31.19 -19.70
C PRO A 117 -26.02 -32.06 -20.13
N ALA A 118 -25.21 -31.61 -21.09
CA ALA A 118 -24.05 -32.35 -21.60
C ALA A 118 -22.94 -31.38 -22.06
N PRO A 119 -21.68 -31.84 -22.13
CA PRO A 119 -20.59 -31.09 -22.73
C PRO A 119 -20.90 -30.70 -24.18
N THR A 120 -20.34 -29.57 -24.63
CA THR A 120 -20.45 -29.11 -26.03
C THR A 120 -21.86 -28.71 -26.50
N ALA A 121 -22.87 -28.77 -25.63
CA ALA A 121 -24.25 -28.34 -25.93
C ALA A 121 -24.42 -26.82 -26.00
N LEU A 122 -23.46 -26.05 -25.45
CA LEU A 122 -23.40 -24.60 -25.53
C LEU A 122 -21.96 -24.18 -25.78
N LEU A 123 -21.73 -23.38 -26.82
CA LEU A 123 -20.45 -22.75 -27.12
C LEU A 123 -20.58 -21.26 -26.84
N VAL A 124 -19.69 -20.73 -25.98
CA VAL A 124 -19.68 -19.32 -25.59
C VAL A 124 -18.32 -18.73 -25.97
N ALA A 125 -18.34 -17.56 -26.58
CA ALA A 125 -17.17 -16.72 -26.78
C ALA A 125 -17.37 -15.41 -26.01
N ASP A 126 -16.38 -15.01 -25.21
CA ASP A 126 -16.36 -13.71 -24.56
C ASP A 126 -15.59 -12.72 -25.44
N PHE A 127 -16.22 -11.58 -25.75
CA PHE A 127 -15.61 -10.50 -26.50
C PHE A 127 -15.51 -9.28 -25.58
N THR A 128 -14.29 -8.98 -25.13
CA THR A 128 -13.97 -7.87 -24.22
C THR A 128 -13.66 -6.58 -24.96
#